data_AF-A0A9X6ZQI4-F1
#
_entry.id   AF-A0A9X6ZQI4-F1
#
_cell.length_a   1.000
_cell.length_b   1.000
_cell.length_c   1.000
_cell.angle_alpha   90.00
_cell.angle_beta   90.00
_cell.angle_gamma   90.00
#
_symmetry.space_group_name_H-M   'P 1'
#
loop_
_entity.id
_entity.type
_entity.pdbx_description
1 polymer ?
#
loop_
_entity_poly.entity_id
_entity_poly.type
_entity_poly.pdbx_seq_one_letter_code
_entity_poly.pdbx_strand_id
1 'polypeptide(L)'
;MNKTINSLIYKGMPIDFTNRENWVAIVGSRNATQGELNQAYYLAKRLVAAGKIVVSGLAKGIDTAAHQGAVDAGGKTIAIVNTPSLQAIYPKENRKLADDILQCGGIIYPYKDAAKEMDAGEKGMSQFSKRLIERDLLLAELCSVIVTVKDDESPITGGTKWAFNRGGELSKRLFRMDTNQKFYEFPSYEKRKIYWDMELDVEEIIQELYEVTC
;
A
#
# COMPACT_ATOMS: atom_id res chain seq x y z
N MET A 1 24.92 -12.94 -0.76
CA MET A 1 24.09 -13.12 0.46
C MET A 1 23.06 -12.00 0.48
N ASN A 2 21.78 -12.31 0.34
CA ASN A 2 20.69 -11.33 0.49
C ASN A 2 20.55 -11.01 1.98
N LYS A 3 20.96 -9.81 2.41
CA LYS A 3 21.05 -9.45 3.82
C LYS A 3 19.68 -9.04 4.38
N THR A 4 18.82 -9.95 4.80
CA THR A 4 17.52 -9.57 5.42
C THR A 4 17.71 -8.63 6.63
N ILE A 5 16.88 -7.59 6.72
CA ILE A 5 16.83 -6.64 7.84
C ILE A 5 15.56 -6.92 8.66
N ASN A 6 15.69 -6.88 9.99
CA ASN A 6 14.60 -7.13 10.92
C ASN A 6 14.57 -6.01 11.98
N SER A 7 13.70 -5.02 11.79
CA SER A 7 13.41 -3.93 12.73
C SER A 7 11.92 -3.93 13.10
N LEU A 8 11.54 -3.07 14.05
CA LEU A 8 10.13 -2.93 14.45
C LEU A 8 9.28 -2.32 13.34
N ILE A 9 9.85 -1.42 12.53
CA ILE A 9 9.18 -0.68 11.47
C ILE A 9 9.29 -1.37 10.09
N TYR A 10 10.31 -2.21 9.88
CA TYR A 10 10.54 -2.86 8.60
C TYR A 10 11.10 -4.29 8.77
N LYS A 11 10.52 -5.22 8.01
CA LYS A 11 11.05 -6.59 7.88
C LYS A 11 11.15 -6.97 6.41
N GLY A 12 12.24 -7.60 6.01
CA GLY A 12 12.42 -8.08 4.64
C GLY A 12 13.85 -7.92 4.12
N MET A 13 14.03 -7.98 2.81
CA MET A 13 15.29 -7.70 2.14
C MET A 13 15.72 -6.23 2.33
N PRO A 14 17.00 -5.88 2.19
CA PRO A 14 17.41 -4.47 2.15
C PRO A 14 16.74 -3.75 1.00
N ILE A 15 16.15 -2.61 1.32
CA ILE A 15 15.56 -1.67 0.38
C ILE A 15 16.21 -0.32 0.64
N ASP A 16 16.58 0.37 -0.44
CA ASP A 16 16.98 1.77 -0.35
C ASP A 16 15.74 2.65 -0.22
N PHE A 17 15.45 3.10 1.00
CA PHE A 17 14.31 3.99 1.27
C PHE A 17 14.59 5.43 0.86
N THR A 18 15.83 5.81 0.57
CA THR A 18 16.17 7.17 0.11
C THR A 18 15.84 7.34 -1.37
N ASN A 19 15.92 6.27 -2.17
CA ASN A 19 15.58 6.26 -3.58
C ASN A 19 14.17 5.70 -3.87
N ARG A 20 13.17 6.56 -3.69
CA ARG A 20 11.74 6.19 -3.87
C ARG A 20 11.15 6.56 -5.23
N GLU A 21 11.94 7.11 -6.15
CA GLU A 21 11.45 7.54 -7.47
C GLU A 21 10.86 6.38 -8.29
N ASN A 22 11.36 5.16 -8.05
CA ASN A 22 10.92 3.94 -8.72
C ASN A 22 9.77 3.20 -8.02
N TRP A 23 9.20 3.77 -6.95
CA TRP A 23 8.13 3.15 -6.19
C TRP A 23 6.77 3.51 -6.78
N VAL A 24 6.03 2.49 -7.19
CA VAL A 24 4.69 2.62 -7.77
C VAL A 24 3.68 1.95 -6.87
N ALA A 25 2.75 2.75 -6.35
CA ALA A 25 1.62 2.25 -5.61
C ALA A 25 0.59 1.64 -6.56
N ILE A 26 0.15 0.42 -6.27
CA ILE A 26 -1.05 -0.17 -6.88
C ILE A 26 -2.04 -0.45 -5.76
N VAL A 27 -3.14 0.29 -5.74
CA VAL A 27 -4.16 0.25 -4.68
C VAL A 27 -5.54 0.15 -5.29
N GLY A 28 -6.52 -0.45 -4.61
CA GLY A 28 -7.86 -0.52 -5.20
C GLY A 28 -8.89 -1.26 -4.36
N SER A 29 -9.98 -1.68 -5.01
CA SER A 29 -11.12 -2.29 -4.34
C SER A 29 -10.77 -3.67 -3.75
N ARG A 30 -11.32 -3.93 -2.55
CA ARG A 30 -11.34 -5.27 -1.95
C ARG A 30 -12.30 -6.23 -2.64
N ASN A 31 -13.29 -5.68 -3.36
CA ASN A 31 -14.32 -6.39 -4.10
C ASN A 31 -14.19 -6.11 -5.61
N ALA A 32 -12.96 -6.13 -6.13
CA ALA A 32 -12.68 -5.93 -7.55
C ALA A 32 -13.17 -7.13 -8.39
N THR A 33 -13.53 -6.87 -9.64
CA THR A 33 -13.89 -7.92 -10.61
C THR A 33 -12.66 -8.75 -10.98
N GLN A 34 -12.87 -9.96 -11.52
CA GLN A 34 -11.75 -10.79 -11.98
C GLN A 34 -10.90 -10.11 -13.05
N GLY A 35 -11.52 -9.30 -13.93
CA GLY A 35 -10.80 -8.52 -14.94
C GLY A 35 -9.86 -7.50 -14.32
N GLU A 36 -10.33 -6.75 -13.31
CA GLU A 36 -9.52 -5.77 -12.58
C GLU A 36 -8.40 -6.44 -11.78
N LEU A 37 -8.67 -7.58 -11.14
CA LEU A 37 -7.64 -8.37 -10.44
C LEU A 37 -6.53 -8.84 -11.39
N ASN A 38 -6.91 -9.38 -12.55
CA ASN A 38 -5.96 -9.81 -13.57
C ASN A 38 -5.11 -8.63 -14.04
N GLN A 39 -5.72 -7.47 -14.28
CA GLN A 39 -4.99 -6.29 -14.70
C GLN A 39 -4.04 -5.75 -13.62
N ALA A 40 -4.42 -5.75 -12.34
CA ALA A 40 -3.52 -5.37 -11.25
C ALA A 40 -2.31 -6.30 -11.16
N TYR A 41 -2.53 -7.61 -11.30
CA TYR A 41 -1.47 -8.62 -11.37
C TYR A 41 -0.51 -8.38 -12.54
N TYR A 42 -1.03 -8.21 -13.76
CA TYR A 42 -0.19 -8.00 -14.95
C TYR A 42 0.53 -6.66 -14.92
N LEU A 43 -0.11 -5.61 -14.41
CA LEU A 43 0.53 -4.31 -14.23
C LEU A 43 1.72 -4.43 -13.28
N ALA A 44 1.54 -5.07 -12.13
CA ALA A 44 2.63 -5.27 -11.16
C ALA A 44 3.80 -6.06 -11.77
N LYS A 45 3.50 -7.15 -12.48
CA LYS A 45 4.50 -7.97 -13.20
C LYS A 45 5.32 -7.14 -14.19
N ARG A 46 4.65 -6.28 -14.97
CA ARG A 46 5.33 -5.39 -15.94
C ARG A 46 6.17 -4.32 -15.26
N LEU A 47 5.67 -3.73 -14.17
CA LEU A 47 6.38 -2.69 -13.43
C LEU A 47 7.68 -3.24 -12.82
N VAL A 48 7.62 -4.39 -12.16
CA VAL A 48 8.83 -4.95 -11.55
C VAL A 48 9.83 -5.47 -12.59
N ALA A 49 9.35 -5.99 -13.73
CA ALA A 49 10.23 -6.32 -14.86
C ALA A 49 10.94 -5.08 -15.43
N ALA A 50 10.35 -3.89 -15.30
CA ALA A 50 10.96 -2.61 -15.65
C ALA A 50 11.81 -1.99 -14.52
N GLY A 51 12.14 -2.76 -13.47
CA GLY A 51 12.96 -2.30 -12.35
C GLY A 51 12.25 -1.40 -11.35
N LYS A 52 10.90 -1.33 -11.38
CA LYS A 52 10.10 -0.61 -10.39
C LYS A 52 9.87 -1.47 -9.14
N ILE A 53 9.54 -0.81 -8.03
CA ILE A 53 9.10 -1.47 -6.81
C ILE A 53 7.59 -1.26 -6.68
N VAL A 54 6.83 -2.36 -6.58
CA VAL A 54 5.39 -2.29 -6.37
C VAL A 54 5.09 -2.14 -4.89
N VAL A 55 4.34 -1.11 -4.52
CA VAL A 55 3.93 -0.84 -3.14
C VAL A 55 2.42 -1.01 -3.02
N SER A 56 1.96 -1.69 -1.98
CA SER A 56 0.53 -1.84 -1.73
C SER A 56 0.25 -2.14 -0.25
N GLY A 57 -1.02 -2.28 0.10
CA GLY A 57 -1.50 -2.35 1.47
C GLY A 57 -1.74 -3.75 2.02
N LEU A 58 -1.42 -4.80 1.25
CA LEU A 58 -1.70 -6.21 1.57
C LEU A 58 -3.18 -6.53 1.90
N ALA A 59 -4.12 -5.67 1.52
CA ALA A 59 -5.54 -5.96 1.67
C ALA A 59 -6.02 -7.04 0.68
N LYS A 60 -7.27 -7.48 0.80
CA LYS A 60 -7.91 -8.32 -0.24
C LYS A 60 -8.03 -7.54 -1.54
N GLY A 61 -8.19 -8.27 -2.65
CA GLY A 61 -8.50 -7.70 -3.95
C GLY A 61 -7.26 -7.17 -4.66
N ILE A 62 -7.31 -5.90 -5.10
CA ILE A 62 -6.24 -5.29 -5.93
C ILE A 62 -4.87 -5.37 -5.26
N ASP A 63 -4.78 -5.12 -3.95
CA ASP A 63 -3.51 -5.18 -3.21
C ASP A 63 -2.88 -6.59 -3.27
N THR A 64 -3.68 -7.64 -2.97
CA THR A 64 -3.25 -9.04 -3.12
C THR A 64 -2.76 -9.32 -4.54
N ALA A 65 -3.53 -8.93 -5.56
CA ALA A 65 -3.20 -9.21 -6.95
C ALA A 65 -1.91 -8.50 -7.39
N ALA A 66 -1.73 -7.26 -6.98
CA ALA A 66 -0.52 -6.48 -7.24
C ALA A 66 0.72 -7.13 -6.62
N HIS A 67 0.67 -7.48 -5.33
CA HIS A 67 1.78 -8.17 -4.67
C HIS A 67 2.08 -9.52 -5.31
N GLN A 68 1.06 -10.33 -5.61
CA GLN A 68 1.26 -11.63 -6.25
C GLN A 68 1.91 -11.47 -7.64
N GLY A 69 1.49 -10.49 -8.43
CA GLY A 69 2.08 -10.21 -9.74
C GLY A 69 3.55 -9.80 -9.67
N ALA A 70 3.93 -9.06 -8.63
CA ALA A 70 5.31 -8.68 -8.38
C ALA A 70 6.17 -9.89 -7.93
N VAL A 71 5.66 -10.68 -6.99
CA VAL A 71 6.31 -11.90 -6.46
C VAL A 71 6.54 -12.91 -7.58
N ASP A 72 5.51 -13.24 -8.36
CA ASP A 72 5.58 -14.24 -9.44
C ASP A 72 6.54 -13.83 -10.56
N ALA A 73 6.81 -12.54 -10.70
CA ALA A 73 7.76 -12.00 -11.66
C ALA A 73 9.21 -11.99 -11.13
N GLY A 74 9.44 -12.45 -9.89
CA GLY A 74 10.75 -12.37 -9.21
C GLY A 74 11.16 -10.94 -8.87
N GLY A 75 10.20 -10.02 -8.83
CA GLY A 75 10.42 -8.61 -8.59
C GLY A 75 10.32 -8.21 -7.12
N LYS A 76 10.65 -6.94 -6.83
CA LYS A 76 10.54 -6.37 -5.48
C LYS A 76 9.14 -5.81 -5.24
N THR A 77 8.58 -6.12 -4.07
CA THR A 77 7.33 -5.49 -3.62
C THR A 77 7.37 -5.17 -2.12
N ILE A 78 6.69 -4.09 -1.73
CA ILE A 78 6.64 -3.61 -0.35
C ILE A 78 5.19 -3.51 0.10
N ALA A 79 4.84 -4.26 1.14
CA ALA A 79 3.55 -4.13 1.80
C ALA A 79 3.62 -3.09 2.93
N ILE A 80 2.61 -2.24 3.05
CA ILE A 80 2.43 -1.35 4.20
C ILE A 80 1.19 -1.81 4.94
N VAL A 81 1.34 -2.32 6.15
CA VAL A 81 0.23 -2.89 6.92
C VAL A 81 -0.31 -1.91 7.96
N ASN A 82 -1.52 -2.16 8.45
CA ASN A 82 -2.16 -1.33 9.49
C ASN A 82 -1.97 -1.88 10.91
N THR A 83 -1.05 -2.82 11.08
CA THR A 83 -0.80 -3.58 12.31
C THR A 83 0.67 -3.45 12.74
N PRO A 84 0.99 -3.59 14.03
CA PRO A 84 2.37 -3.72 14.48
C PRO A 84 3.04 -5.01 14.01
N SER A 85 4.36 -5.04 14.06
CA SER A 85 5.17 -6.17 13.61
C SER A 85 5.08 -7.43 14.47
N LEU A 86 4.52 -7.32 15.68
CA LEU A 86 4.21 -8.43 16.60
C LEU A 86 2.79 -8.98 16.41
N GLN A 87 1.93 -8.28 15.65
CA GLN A 87 0.57 -8.72 15.37
C GLN A 87 0.52 -9.58 14.12
N ALA A 88 -0.41 -10.53 14.08
CA ALA A 88 -0.61 -11.37 12.90
C ALA A 88 -1.06 -10.56 11.69
N ILE A 89 -0.56 -10.93 10.51
CA ILE A 89 -0.98 -10.36 9.23
C ILE A 89 -2.50 -10.46 9.07
N TYR A 90 -3.09 -9.34 8.66
CA TYR A 90 -4.48 -9.21 8.26
C TYR A 90 -4.55 -8.76 6.79
N PRO A 91 -5.39 -9.39 5.95
CA PRO A 91 -6.23 -10.55 6.26
C PRO A 91 -5.41 -11.84 6.41
N LYS A 92 -5.91 -12.79 7.21
CA LYS A 92 -5.21 -14.08 7.47
C LYS A 92 -4.91 -14.88 6.21
N GLU A 93 -5.75 -14.72 5.17
CA GLU A 93 -5.58 -15.41 3.90
C GLU A 93 -4.32 -14.96 3.15
N ASN A 94 -3.83 -13.74 3.41
CA ASN A 94 -2.62 -13.19 2.78
C ASN A 94 -1.33 -13.54 3.56
N ARG A 95 -1.36 -14.42 4.57
CA ARG A 95 -0.15 -14.78 5.35
C ARG A 95 0.96 -15.37 4.48
N LYS A 96 0.62 -16.35 3.63
CA LYS A 96 1.59 -16.94 2.70
C LYS A 96 2.20 -15.88 1.77
N LEU A 97 1.36 -15.00 1.22
CA LEU A 97 1.82 -13.91 0.37
C LEU A 97 2.72 -12.94 1.15
N ALA A 98 2.42 -12.66 2.43
CA ALA A 98 3.30 -11.86 3.28
C ALA A 98 4.69 -12.51 3.45
N ASP A 99 4.74 -13.83 3.64
CA ASP A 99 5.99 -14.57 3.72
C ASP A 99 6.77 -14.46 2.40
N ASP A 100 6.10 -14.59 1.26
CA ASP A 100 6.71 -14.45 -0.07
C ASP A 100 7.23 -13.02 -0.30
N ILE A 101 6.50 -11.99 0.14
CA ILE A 101 6.92 -10.58 0.09
C ILE A 101 8.20 -10.35 0.91
N LEU A 102 8.32 -10.96 2.09
CA LEU A 102 9.53 -10.85 2.92
C LEU A 102 10.78 -11.44 2.22
N GLN A 103 10.60 -12.37 1.29
CA GLN A 103 11.71 -12.99 0.54
C GLN A 103 12.19 -12.16 -0.65
N CYS A 104 11.36 -11.28 -1.22
CA CYS A 104 11.72 -10.48 -2.41
C CYS A 104 11.70 -8.97 -2.21
N GLY A 105 11.10 -8.49 -1.13
CA GLY A 105 11.03 -7.09 -0.75
C GLY A 105 10.81 -7.00 0.75
N GLY A 106 9.71 -6.42 1.21
CA GLY A 106 9.43 -6.44 2.65
C GLY A 106 8.12 -5.81 3.08
N ILE A 107 7.96 -5.69 4.39
CA ILE A 107 6.75 -5.18 5.02
C ILE A 107 7.12 -4.03 5.95
N ILE A 108 6.42 -2.91 5.79
CA ILE A 108 6.47 -1.74 6.66
C ILE A 108 5.35 -1.87 7.70
N TYR A 109 5.71 -1.79 8.97
CA TYR A 109 4.84 -1.85 10.14
C TYR A 109 4.87 -0.50 10.86
N PRO A 110 4.04 0.47 10.46
CA PRO A 110 4.17 1.84 10.95
C PRO A 110 3.59 2.07 12.36
N TYR A 111 3.14 1.00 13.04
CA TYR A 111 2.54 1.08 14.37
C TYR A 111 3.36 0.30 15.40
N LYS A 112 3.59 0.92 16.56
CA LYS A 112 4.38 0.33 17.66
C LYS A 112 3.51 -0.61 18.53
N ASP A 113 2.24 -0.24 18.78
CA ASP A 113 1.33 -0.97 19.67
C ASP A 113 0.11 -1.56 18.97
N ALA A 114 -0.44 -2.65 19.52
CA ALA A 114 -1.66 -3.28 19.00
C ALA A 114 -2.81 -2.28 18.98
N ALA A 115 -3.61 -2.31 17.92
CA ALA A 115 -4.78 -1.45 17.83
C ALA A 115 -5.69 -1.76 19.02
N LYS A 116 -5.95 -0.78 19.87
CA LYS A 116 -6.98 -0.90 20.90
C LYS A 116 -8.31 -1.08 20.19
N GLU A 117 -9.03 -2.16 20.47
CA GLU A 117 -10.47 -2.17 20.23
C GLU A 117 -11.05 -1.07 21.12
N MET A 118 -11.73 -0.10 20.53
CA MET A 118 -12.53 0.85 21.29
C MET A 118 -13.99 0.65 20.91
N ASP A 119 -14.79 0.68 21.97
CA ASP A 119 -16.17 0.22 22.07
C ASP A 119 -17.05 0.60 20.89
N ALA A 120 -17.98 -0.32 20.57
CA ALA A 120 -19.11 -0.11 19.69
C ALA A 120 -20.12 0.96 20.19
N GLY A 121 -19.66 1.93 21.00
CA GLY A 121 -20.47 2.85 21.78
C GLY A 121 -20.50 4.30 21.30
N GLU A 122 -19.60 4.76 20.44
CA GLU A 122 -19.62 6.15 19.95
C GLU A 122 -19.67 6.19 18.42
N LYS A 123 -20.53 7.06 17.87
CA LYS A 123 -20.67 7.32 16.44
C LYS A 123 -19.31 7.75 15.87
N GLY A 124 -18.54 6.80 15.34
CA GLY A 124 -17.20 7.04 14.87
C GLY A 124 -16.58 5.84 14.18
N MET A 125 -15.41 6.06 13.59
CA MET A 125 -14.63 5.03 12.92
C MET A 125 -13.74 4.29 13.94
N SER A 126 -13.68 2.96 13.87
CA SER A 126 -12.81 2.16 14.74
C SER A 126 -11.33 2.50 14.55
N GLN A 127 -10.49 2.29 15.59
CA GLN A 127 -9.04 2.52 15.48
C GLN A 127 -8.42 1.72 14.34
N PHE A 128 -8.86 0.47 14.17
CA PHE A 128 -8.45 -0.37 13.05
C PHE A 128 -8.70 0.30 11.69
N SER A 129 -9.88 0.92 11.53
CA SER A 129 -10.27 1.59 10.29
C SER A 129 -9.53 2.92 10.09
N LYS A 130 -9.27 3.68 11.16
CA LYS A 130 -8.39 4.86 11.12
C LYS A 130 -6.98 4.48 10.67
N ARG A 131 -6.40 3.41 11.24
CA ARG A 131 -5.08 2.91 10.85
C ARG A 131 -5.00 2.45 9.40
N LEU A 132 -6.08 1.87 8.86
CA LEU A 132 -6.14 1.55 7.43
C LEU A 132 -6.01 2.79 6.54
N ILE A 133 -6.64 3.90 6.97
CA ILE A 133 -6.59 5.19 6.26
C ILE A 133 -5.21 5.81 6.40
N GLU A 134 -4.68 5.91 7.61
CA GLU A 134 -3.35 6.47 7.88
C GLU A 134 -2.25 5.71 7.13
N ARG A 135 -2.38 4.39 7.03
CA ARG A 135 -1.51 3.55 6.18
C ARG A 135 -1.61 3.91 4.69
N ASP A 136 -2.79 4.27 4.18
CA ASP A 136 -2.94 4.72 2.79
C ASP A 136 -2.32 6.12 2.56
N LEU A 137 -2.26 6.97 3.60
CA LEU A 137 -1.55 8.26 3.54
C LEU A 137 -0.03 8.05 3.46
N LEU A 138 0.52 7.19 4.33
CA LEU A 138 1.94 6.82 4.28
C LEU A 138 2.33 6.21 2.93
N LEU A 139 1.47 5.36 2.36
CA LEU A 139 1.69 4.80 1.02
C LEU A 139 1.82 5.90 -0.04
N ALA A 140 0.95 6.91 -0.01
CA ALA A 140 0.99 8.04 -0.94
C ALA A 140 2.25 8.91 -0.78
N GLU A 141 2.76 9.03 0.44
CA GLU A 141 4.01 9.73 0.75
C GLU A 141 5.24 8.99 0.21
N LEU A 142 5.24 7.67 0.36
CA LEU A 142 6.34 6.81 -0.04
C LEU A 142 6.44 6.60 -1.55
N CYS A 143 5.35 6.76 -2.30
CA CYS A 143 5.34 6.45 -3.74
C CYS A 143 5.42 7.71 -4.61
N SER A 144 6.06 7.58 -5.78
CA SER A 144 6.12 8.65 -6.80
C SER A 144 4.87 8.65 -7.70
N VAL A 145 4.28 7.46 -7.89
CA VAL A 145 3.10 7.22 -8.74
C VAL A 145 2.08 6.39 -7.97
N ILE A 146 0.80 6.74 -8.08
CA ILE A 146 -0.32 5.96 -7.51
C ILE A 146 -1.25 5.53 -8.64
N VAL A 147 -1.50 4.23 -8.74
CA VAL A 147 -2.38 3.63 -9.73
C VAL A 147 -3.49 2.87 -9.02
N THR A 148 -4.73 3.06 -9.48
CA THR A 148 -5.83 2.14 -9.19
C THR A 148 -6.28 1.43 -10.45
N VAL A 149 -6.68 0.17 -10.31
CA VAL A 149 -7.38 -0.54 -11.38
C VAL A 149 -8.87 -0.47 -11.11
N LYS A 150 -9.62 0.11 -12.04
CA LYS A 150 -11.07 0.27 -11.96
C LYS A 150 -11.64 0.45 -13.37
N ASP A 151 -12.53 -0.43 -13.77
CA ASP A 151 -12.99 -0.51 -15.16
C ASP A 151 -13.94 0.64 -15.55
N ASP A 152 -14.75 1.09 -14.59
CA ASP A 152 -15.70 2.19 -14.80
C ASP A 152 -15.10 3.57 -14.48
N GLU A 153 -15.77 4.62 -14.98
CA GLU A 153 -15.37 6.02 -14.79
C GLU A 153 -15.95 6.66 -13.52
N SER A 154 -16.64 5.88 -12.67
CA SER A 154 -17.16 6.43 -11.42
C SER A 154 -16.01 6.87 -10.52
N PRO A 155 -16.25 7.89 -9.67
CA PRO A 155 -15.23 8.37 -8.77
C PRO A 155 -14.61 7.26 -7.93
N ILE A 156 -13.30 7.34 -7.73
CA ILE A 156 -12.60 6.46 -6.80
C ILE A 156 -13.11 6.77 -5.39
N THR A 157 -13.60 5.73 -4.72
CA THR A 157 -14.24 5.78 -3.39
C THR A 157 -13.56 4.80 -2.43
N GLY A 158 -14.20 4.46 -1.31
CA GLY A 158 -13.69 3.45 -0.36
C GLY A 158 -12.41 3.89 0.35
N GLY A 159 -11.48 2.95 0.57
CA GLY A 159 -10.15 3.21 1.13
C GLY A 159 -9.19 3.85 0.12
N THR A 160 -9.27 3.42 -1.15
CA THR A 160 -8.40 3.89 -2.26
C THR A 160 -8.40 5.40 -2.40
N LYS A 161 -9.54 6.08 -2.16
CA LYS A 161 -9.61 7.55 -2.23
C LYS A 161 -8.64 8.25 -1.29
N TRP A 162 -8.24 7.66 -0.17
CA TRP A 162 -7.35 8.32 0.79
C TRP A 162 -5.93 8.47 0.24
N ALA A 163 -5.42 7.42 -0.42
CA ALA A 163 -4.18 7.49 -1.16
C ALA A 163 -4.25 8.53 -2.29
N PHE A 164 -5.38 8.61 -3.01
CA PHE A 164 -5.57 9.60 -4.08
C PHE A 164 -5.70 11.04 -3.57
N ASN A 165 -6.39 11.26 -2.45
CA ASN A 165 -6.48 12.57 -1.81
C ASN A 165 -5.08 13.05 -1.40
N ARG A 166 -4.32 12.22 -0.67
CA ARG A 166 -2.97 12.59 -0.24
C ARG A 166 -2.01 12.76 -1.42
N GLY A 167 -2.05 11.85 -2.38
CA GLY A 167 -1.25 11.96 -3.60
C GLY A 167 -1.56 13.24 -4.39
N GLY A 168 -2.83 13.67 -4.42
CA GLY A 168 -3.24 14.94 -5.03
C GLY A 168 -2.69 16.16 -4.30
N GLU A 169 -2.74 16.17 -2.97
CA GLU A 169 -2.14 17.24 -2.14
C GLU A 169 -0.62 17.35 -2.37
N LEU A 170 0.05 16.22 -2.53
CA LEU A 170 1.49 16.10 -2.78
C LEU A 170 1.87 16.26 -4.26
N SER A 171 0.92 16.60 -5.14
CA SER A 171 1.14 16.73 -6.60
C SER A 171 1.78 15.48 -7.24
N LYS A 172 1.49 14.28 -6.73
CA LYS A 172 1.93 13.01 -7.31
C LYS A 172 1.18 12.72 -8.60
N ARG A 173 1.73 11.80 -9.40
CA ARG A 173 1.06 11.31 -10.61
C ARG A 173 0.03 10.25 -10.21
N LEU A 174 -1.22 10.48 -10.57
CA LEU A 174 -2.37 9.65 -10.20
C LEU A 174 -2.99 9.04 -11.45
N PHE A 175 -3.21 7.73 -11.44
CA PHE A 175 -3.78 7.01 -12.58
C PHE A 175 -4.93 6.10 -12.19
N ARG A 176 -5.96 6.07 -13.03
CA ARG A 176 -6.87 4.92 -13.13
C ARG A 176 -6.49 4.12 -14.37
N MET A 177 -6.38 2.80 -14.23
CA MET A 177 -6.26 1.88 -15.36
C MET A 177 -7.55 1.07 -15.49
N ASP A 178 -8.10 0.98 -16.70
CA ASP A 178 -9.26 0.13 -17.00
C ASP A 178 -8.84 -1.31 -17.38
N THR A 179 -9.81 -2.19 -17.64
CA THR A 179 -9.51 -3.59 -18.01
C THR A 179 -8.92 -3.76 -19.39
N ASN A 180 -8.94 -2.70 -20.22
CA ASN A 180 -8.32 -2.63 -21.54
C ASN A 180 -6.89 -2.06 -21.48
N GLN A 181 -6.32 -1.90 -20.29
CA GLN A 181 -4.98 -1.34 -20.03
C GLN A 181 -4.84 0.13 -20.44
N LYS A 182 -5.95 0.86 -20.58
CA LYS A 182 -5.89 2.30 -20.85
C LYS A 182 -5.71 3.05 -19.53
N PHE A 183 -4.74 3.96 -19.52
CA PHE A 183 -4.45 4.82 -18.38
C PHE A 183 -5.14 6.18 -18.52
N TYR A 184 -5.73 6.62 -17.42
CA TYR A 184 -6.38 7.91 -17.28
C TYR A 184 -5.67 8.65 -16.16
N GLU A 185 -4.96 9.74 -16.51
CA GLU A 185 -4.26 10.57 -15.53
C GLU A 185 -5.26 11.51 -14.84
N PHE A 186 -5.07 11.73 -13.54
CA PHE A 186 -5.96 12.54 -12.68
C PHE A 186 -7.44 12.14 -12.77
N PRO A 187 -7.78 10.85 -12.51
CA PRO A 187 -9.16 10.41 -12.49
C PRO A 187 -9.96 11.12 -11.39
N SER A 188 -11.30 11.11 -11.51
CA SER A 188 -12.16 11.62 -10.46
C SER A 188 -12.07 10.75 -9.20
N TYR A 189 -12.07 11.38 -8.02
CA TYR A 189 -12.09 10.71 -6.73
C TYR A 189 -12.87 11.52 -5.68
N GLU A 190 -13.45 10.83 -4.72
CA GLU A 190 -14.18 11.45 -3.62
C GLU A 190 -13.20 12.18 -2.69
N LYS A 191 -13.34 13.51 -2.57
CA LYS A 191 -12.49 14.31 -1.68
C LYS A 191 -12.87 14.13 -0.22
N ARG A 192 -11.87 13.90 0.65
CA ARG A 192 -12.06 13.78 2.11
C ARG A 192 -10.92 14.45 2.87
N LYS A 193 -11.20 14.84 4.11
CA LYS A 193 -10.23 15.36 5.06
C LYS A 193 -10.19 14.44 6.28
N ILE A 194 -8.99 14.30 6.85
CA ILE A 194 -8.81 13.70 8.16
C ILE A 194 -9.31 14.69 9.21
N TYR A 195 -10.08 14.21 10.18
CA TYR A 195 -10.69 15.02 11.24
C TYR A 195 -10.37 14.50 12.65
N TRP A 196 -9.49 13.51 12.73
CA TRP A 196 -9.01 12.93 13.98
C TRP A 196 -7.50 13.14 14.05
N ASP A 197 -6.97 13.14 15.27
CA ASP A 197 -5.53 13.12 15.49
C ASP A 197 -4.98 11.77 15.04
N MET A 198 -4.08 11.81 14.06
CA MET A 198 -3.45 10.60 13.53
C MET A 198 -2.56 9.95 14.58
N GLU A 199 -2.55 8.63 14.60
CA GLU A 199 -1.57 7.88 15.39
C GLU A 199 -0.20 7.88 14.70
N LEU A 200 -0.18 7.88 13.36
CA LEU A 200 1.05 7.97 12.60
C LEU A 200 1.62 9.39 12.57
N ASP A 201 2.89 9.51 12.96
CA ASP A 201 3.76 10.59 12.51
C ASP A 201 4.47 10.15 11.22
N VAL A 202 4.04 10.69 10.08
CA VAL A 202 4.58 10.32 8.77
C VAL A 202 6.06 10.67 8.63
N GLU A 203 6.49 11.80 9.19
CA GLU A 203 7.87 12.28 9.06
C GLU A 203 8.80 11.42 9.92
N GLU A 204 8.41 11.11 11.16
CA GLU A 204 9.14 10.18 12.04
C GLU A 204 9.29 8.81 11.38
N ILE A 205 8.21 8.27 10.81
CA ILE A 205 8.23 6.97 10.13
C ILE A 205 9.17 6.97 8.93
N ILE A 206 9.18 8.02 8.11
CA ILE A 206 10.11 8.12 6.97
C ILE A 206 11.56 8.18 7.46
N GLN A 207 11.82 8.94 8.52
CA GLN A 207 13.14 9.05 9.12
C GLN A 207 13.63 7.70 9.68
N GLU A 208 12.78 6.99 10.43
CA GLU A 208 13.08 5.63 10.92
C GLU A 208 13.39 4.66 9.75
N LEU A 209 12.65 4.74 8.63
CA LEU A 209 12.92 3.91 7.45
C LEU A 209 14.27 4.23 6.79
N TYR A 210 14.74 5.48 6.84
CA TYR A 210 16.06 5.85 6.32
C TYR A 210 17.18 5.25 7.17
N GLU A 211 16.98 5.17 8.48
CA GLU A 211 17.95 4.55 9.41
C GLU A 211 18.07 3.04 9.22
N VAL A 212 16.99 2.37 8.78
CA VAL A 212 17.00 0.95 8.40
C VAL A 212 17.84 0.69 7.14
N THR A 213 18.07 1.72 6.32
CA THR A 213 18.79 1.59 5.04
C THR A 213 20.31 1.53 5.21
N CYS A 214 20.82 2.00 6.36
CA CYS A 214 22.25 2.17 6.66
C CYS A 214 22.93 0.90 7.23
#